data_AF-A0A847CWP3-F1
#
_entry.id   AF-A0A847CWP3-F1
#
_cell.length_a   1.000
_cell.length_b   1.000
_cell.length_c   1.000
_cell.angle_alpha   90.00
_cell.angle_beta   90.00
_cell.angle_gamma   90.00
#
_symmetry.space_group_name_H-M   'P 1'
#
loop_
_entity.id
_entity.type
_entity.pdbx_description
1 polymer ?
#
loop_
_entity_poly.entity_id
_entity_poly.type
_entity_poly.pdbx_seq_one_letter_code
_entity_poly.pdbx_strand_id
1 'polypeptide(L)' 'IRNYNVSLYRKNQFIYVKRNEEIYETILTGINNDMEIITETDGQVNIFSYNDSRIVVDK' A
#
# COMPACT_ATOMS: atom_id res chain seq x y z
N ILE A 1 12.26 11.94 -6.13
CA ILE A 1 11.39 10.84 -5.64
C ILE A 1 11.96 10.43 -4.28
N ARG A 2 11.20 10.55 -3.19
CA ARG A 2 11.64 10.05 -1.88
C ARG A 2 11.28 8.56 -1.84
N ASN A 3 12.26 7.69 -1.69
CA ASN A 3 12.04 6.24 -1.60
C ASN A 3 11.51 5.93 -0.20
N TYR A 4 10.33 5.32 -0.12
CA TYR A 4 9.75 4.86 1.13
C TYR A 4 9.73 3.33 1.09
N ASN A 5 10.21 2.67 2.15
CA ASN A 5 9.96 1.23 2.29
C ASN A 5 8.48 1.05 2.61
N VAL A 6 7.73 0.55 1.64
CA VAL A 6 6.29 0.34 1.73
C VAL A 6 6.03 -1.16 1.84
N SER A 7 5.03 -1.54 2.61
CA SER A 7 4.54 -2.92 2.58
C SER A 7 3.03 -2.90 2.68
N LEU A 8 2.37 -3.63 1.78
CA LEU A 8 0.93 -3.84 1.86
C LEU A 8 0.67 -5.16 2.54
N TYR A 9 -0.29 -5.19 3.44
CA TYR A 9 -0.73 -6.44 4.02
C TYR A 9 -2.23 -6.45 4.23
N ARG A 10 -2.81 -7.64 4.09
CA ARG A 10 -4.24 -7.88 4.27
C ARG A 10 -4.46 -8.55 5.61
N LYS A 11 -5.38 -8.01 6.41
CA LYS A 11 -5.86 -8.64 7.64
C LYS A 11 -7.38 -8.65 7.59
N ASN A 12 -7.97 -9.85 7.58
CA ASN A 12 -9.40 -10.06 7.32
C ASN A 12 -9.83 -9.46 5.97
N GLN A 13 -10.78 -8.52 6.00
CA GLN A 13 -11.30 -7.80 4.84
C GLN A 13 -10.61 -6.46 4.58
N PHE A 14 -9.66 -6.07 5.44
CA PHE A 14 -9.02 -4.77 5.39
C PHE A 14 -7.60 -4.85 4.83
N ILE A 15 -7.17 -3.77 4.17
CA ILE A 15 -5.84 -3.61 3.61
C ILE A 15 -5.11 -2.53 4.42
N TYR A 16 -3.86 -2.79 4.72
CA TYR A 16 -3.01 -1.90 5.48
C TYR A 16 -1.76 -1.59 4.70
N VAL A 17 -1.33 -0.34 4.77
CA VAL A 17 -0.02 0.12 4.28
C VAL A 17 0.86 0.36 5.48
N LYS A 18 1.98 -0.35 5.56
CA LYS A 18 3.09 0.00 6.44
C LYS A 18 4.05 0.90 5.67
N ARG A 19 4.29 2.10 6.18
CA ARG A 19 5.28 3.04 5.66
C ARG A 19 6.25 3.34 6.80
N ASN A 20 7.50 2.91 6.65
CA ASN A 20 8.47 2.93 7.75
C ASN A 20 7.96 2.15 8.98
N GLU A 21 7.74 2.83 10.11
CA GLU A 21 7.21 2.25 11.35
C GLU A 21 5.70 2.49 11.54
N GLU A 22 5.09 3.26 10.66
CA GLU A 22 3.67 3.63 10.75
C GLU A 22 2.81 2.70 9.91
N ILE A 23 1.61 2.40 10.42
CA ILE A 23 0.63 1.50 9.80
C ILE A 23 -0.67 2.26 9.64
N TYR A 24 -1.23 2.21 8.45
CA TYR A 24 -2.50 2.86 8.13
C TYR A 24 -3.44 1.87 7.46
N GLU A 25 -4.71 1.92 7.83
CA GLU A 25 -5.77 1.26 7.07
C GLU A 25 -6.02 2.04 5.77
N THR A 26 -6.25 1.31 4.68
CA THR A 26 -6.46 1.91 3.37
C THR A 26 -7.37 1.05 2.52
N ILE A 27 -7.89 1.66 1.47
CA ILE A 27 -8.67 0.99 0.43
C ILE A 27 -7.76 0.79 -0.77
N LEU A 28 -7.57 -0.45 -1.23
CA LEU A 28 -6.89 -0.69 -2.51
C LEU A 28 -7.84 -0.34 -3.65
N THR A 29 -7.45 0.65 -4.46
CA THR A 29 -8.28 1.13 -5.57
C THR A 29 -7.84 0.54 -6.91
N GLY A 30 -6.57 0.13 -7.03
CA GLY A 30 -6.09 -0.58 -8.22
C GLY A 30 -4.58 -0.74 -8.29
N ILE A 31 -4.13 -1.30 -9.41
CA ILE A 31 -2.74 -1.37 -9.82
C ILE A 31 -2.67 -0.78 -11.23
N ASN A 32 -1.76 0.17 -11.48
CA ASN A 32 -1.62 0.79 -12.80
C ASN A 32 -0.68 -0.02 -13.72
N ASN A 33 -0.50 0.46 -14.96
CA ASN A 33 0.31 -0.21 -15.97
C ASN A 33 1.82 -0.22 -15.63
N ASP A 34 2.26 0.67 -14.74
CA ASP A 34 3.64 0.73 -14.23
C ASP A 34 3.84 -0.18 -13.01
N MET A 35 2.86 -1.06 -12.73
CA MET A 35 2.78 -1.92 -11.56
C MET A 35 2.73 -1.16 -10.23
N GLU A 36 2.37 0.12 -10.23
CA GLU A 36 2.22 0.89 -8.99
C GLU A 36 0.89 0.58 -8.32
N ILE A 37 0.92 0.47 -7.00
CA ILE A 37 -0.21 0.20 -6.15
C ILE A 37 -0.88 1.52 -5.79
N ILE A 38 -2.17 1.63 -6.07
CA ILE A 38 -2.97 2.82 -5.77
C ILE A 38 -3.88 2.51 -4.59
N THR A 39 -3.81 3.35 -3.56
CA THR A 39 -4.67 3.24 -2.38
C THR A 39 -5.35 4.55 -2.02
N GLU A 40 -6.44 4.49 -1.26
CA GLU A 40 -7.16 5.65 -0.75
C GLU A 40 -7.31 5.57 0.77
N THR A 41 -6.99 6.66 1.46
CA THR A 41 -7.18 6.81 2.90
C THR A 41 -7.73 8.22 3.16
N ASP A 42 -8.88 8.32 3.84
CA ASP A 42 -9.54 9.59 4.16
C ASP A 42 -9.75 10.53 2.96
N GLY A 43 -10.08 9.96 1.80
CA GLY A 43 -10.28 10.71 0.54
C GLY A 43 -8.99 11.17 -0.14
N GLN A 44 -7.82 10.81 0.40
CA GLN A 44 -6.52 11.06 -0.23
C GLN A 44 -6.03 9.82 -0.98
N VAL A 45 -5.71 10.00 -2.26
CA VAL A 45 -5.11 8.98 -3.12
C VAL A 45 -3.59 8.93 -2.90
N ASN A 46 -3.08 7.72 -2.68
CA ASN A 46 -1.65 7.43 -2.52
C ASN A 46 -1.22 6.44 -3.60
N ILE A 47 -0.01 6.62 -4.16
CA ILE A 47 0.56 5.78 -5.20
C ILE A 47 1.93 5.27 -4.72
N PHE A 48 2.13 3.95 -4.79
CA PHE A 48 3.33 3.28 -4.31
C PHE A 48 3.95 2.41 -5.41
N SER A 49 5.24 2.59 -5.68
CA SER A 49 5.94 1.74 -6.65
C SER A 49 6.08 0.31 -6.12
N TYR A 50 5.89 -0.69 -6.99
CA TYR A 50 6.06 -2.10 -6.64
C TYR A 50 7.48 -2.41 -6.16
N ASN A 51 8.50 -1.75 -6.71
CA ASN A 51 9.90 -1.97 -6.35
C ASN A 51 10.20 -1.60 -4.90
N ASP A 52 9.39 -0.71 -4.33
CA ASP A 52 9.48 -0.24 -2.95
C ASP A 52 8.50 -0.98 -2.02
N SER A 53 7.65 -1.86 -2.57
CA SER A 53 6.53 -2.48 -1.88
C SER A 53 6.69 -4.00 -1.72
N ARG A 54 6.45 -4.52 -0.52
CA ARG A 54 6.28 -5.97 -0.28
C ARG A 54 4.84 -6.26 0.12
N ILE A 55 4.17 -7.17 -0.58
CA ILE A 55 2.85 -7.66 -0.17
C ILE A 55 3.05 -8.80 0.83
N VAL A 56 2.66 -8.60 2.09
CA VAL A 56 2.67 -9.63 3.13
C VAL A 56 1.24 -10.10 3.35
N VAL A 57 0.93 -11.32 2.92
CA VAL A 57 -0.38 -11.94 3.19
C VAL A 57 -0.21 -12.85 4.39
N ASP A 58 -0.79 -12.48 5.53
CA ASP A 58 -0.86 -13.37 6.69
C ASP A 58 -1.93 -14.44 6.40
N LYS A 59 -1.62 -15.71 6.64
CA LYS A 59 -2.49 -16.86 6.35
C LYS A 59 -3.41 -17.19 7.51
#